data_AF-A0A8K0FVP3-F1
#
_entry.id   AF-A0A8K0FVP3-F1
#
_cell.length_a   1.000
_cell.length_b   1.000
_cell.length_c   1.000
_cell.angle_alpha   90.00
_cell.angle_beta   90.00
_cell.angle_gamma   90.00
#
_symmetry.space_group_name_H-M   'P 1'
#
loop_
_entity.id
_entity.type
_entity.pdbx_description
1 polymer ?
#
loop_
_entity_poly.entity_id
_entity_poly.type
_entity_poly.pdbx_seq_one_letter_code
_entity_poly.pdbx_strand_id
1 'polypeptide(L)'
;MQTIQTNNLPGAQLRAEAEAKKQKEIKNFNFIKDDNDTILNFTNVCAQQRNGSGDVTVAEFYCLIGALLSGYCSVPRKRMYWENLEDTHSSPVSNAIFRDRFQHIMNNLHCNDNDHLDEDHRFSKVRPLFDSSNEKFLQFTPMTDNHCVPYYGQFIRGKPIRWEYKFWVGATSFEYIVHFESYQGSST
;
A
#
# COMPACT_ATOMS: atom_id res chain seq x y z
N MET A 1 -28.47 -28.89 19.77
CA MET A 1 -28.09 -28.26 18.48
C MET A 1 -29.13 -27.21 18.15
N GLN A 2 -28.83 -25.93 18.41
CA GLN A 2 -29.66 -24.83 17.93
C GLN A 2 -28.97 -24.22 16.72
N THR A 3 -29.58 -24.41 15.56
CA THR A 3 -29.17 -23.85 14.28
C THR A 3 -29.53 -22.36 14.30
N ILE A 4 -28.55 -21.47 14.41
CA ILE A 4 -28.78 -20.01 14.26
C ILE A 4 -29.11 -19.78 12.79
N GLN A 5 -30.36 -19.43 12.51
CA GLN A 5 -30.81 -19.03 11.17
C GLN A 5 -30.26 -17.65 10.84
N THR A 6 -29.37 -17.56 9.85
CA THR A 6 -28.97 -16.30 9.24
C THR A 6 -30.01 -15.89 8.19
N ASN A 7 -31.10 -15.24 8.59
CA ASN A 7 -32.05 -14.66 7.64
C ASN A 7 -32.41 -13.22 7.99
N ASN A 8 -32.15 -12.34 7.02
CA ASN A 8 -32.88 -11.10 6.70
C ASN A 8 -32.73 -9.90 7.66
N LEU A 9 -31.61 -9.19 7.53
CA LEU A 9 -31.54 -7.78 7.91
C LEU A 9 -32.41 -6.94 6.95
N PRO A 10 -33.19 -5.95 7.43
CA PRO A 10 -34.01 -5.08 6.60
C PRO A 10 -33.18 -4.38 5.51
N GLY A 11 -33.75 -4.19 4.31
CA GLY A 11 -33.03 -3.60 3.18
C GLY A 11 -32.41 -2.21 3.43
N ALA A 12 -32.94 -1.45 4.39
CA ALA A 12 -32.35 -0.19 4.84
C ALA A 12 -31.05 -0.38 5.63
N GLN A 13 -30.95 -1.45 6.43
CA GLN A 13 -29.79 -1.78 7.23
C GLN A 13 -28.66 -2.35 6.34
N LEU A 14 -29.02 -3.18 5.35
CA LEU A 14 -28.08 -3.62 4.31
C LEU A 14 -27.53 -2.47 3.46
N ARG A 15 -28.37 -1.46 3.15
CA ARG A 15 -27.94 -0.24 2.44
C ARG A 15 -27.02 0.63 3.30
N ALA A 16 -27.33 0.80 4.58
CA ALA A 16 -26.49 1.53 5.51
C ALA A 16 -25.15 0.84 5.76
N GLU A 17 -25.12 -0.50 5.85
CA GLU A 17 -23.89 -1.29 5.96
C GLU A 17 -23.06 -1.22 4.67
N ALA A 18 -23.69 -1.28 3.49
CA ALA A 18 -23.02 -1.06 2.22
C ALA A 18 -22.50 0.37 2.05
N GLU A 19 -23.22 1.39 2.53
CA GLU A 19 -22.75 2.78 2.55
C GLU A 19 -21.62 3.00 3.55
N ALA A 20 -21.68 2.39 4.73
CA ALA A 20 -20.61 2.42 5.71
C ALA A 20 -19.35 1.70 5.18
N LYS A 21 -19.52 0.54 4.52
CA LYS A 21 -18.45 -0.19 3.85
C LYS A 21 -17.85 0.64 2.71
N LYS A 22 -18.68 1.24 1.86
CA LYS A 22 -18.26 2.15 0.79
C LYS A 22 -17.56 3.39 1.33
N GLN A 23 -18.04 4.00 2.41
CA GLN A 23 -17.37 5.13 3.06
C GLN A 23 -16.03 4.71 3.68
N LYS A 24 -15.94 3.51 4.25
CA LYS A 24 -14.70 2.94 4.78
C LYS A 24 -13.69 2.69 3.64
N GLU A 25 -14.13 2.15 2.51
CA GLU A 25 -13.32 1.94 1.30
C GLU A 25 -12.86 3.28 0.67
N ILE A 26 -13.74 4.28 0.59
CA ILE A 26 -13.40 5.64 0.11
C ILE A 26 -12.43 6.33 1.06
N LYS A 27 -12.59 6.19 2.38
CA LYS A 27 -11.64 6.73 3.37
C LYS A 27 -10.29 6.01 3.30
N ASN A 28 -10.27 4.70 3.06
CA ASN A 28 -9.02 3.95 2.82
C ASN A 28 -8.31 4.40 1.54
N PHE A 29 -9.04 4.84 0.50
CA PHE A 29 -8.42 5.42 -0.70
C PHE A 29 -7.77 6.79 -0.44
N ASN A 30 -8.29 7.57 0.51
CA ASN A 30 -7.68 8.85 0.93
C ASN A 30 -6.41 8.66 1.77
N PHE A 31 -6.11 7.45 2.24
CA PHE A 31 -4.92 7.14 3.04
C PHE A 31 -3.62 7.56 2.36
N ILE A 32 -3.55 7.39 1.04
CA ILE A 32 -2.37 7.72 0.22
C ILE A 32 -2.32 9.22 -0.08
N LYS A 33 -3.48 9.90 -0.12
CA LYS A 33 -3.60 11.29 -0.58
C LYS A 33 -2.75 12.27 0.22
N ASP A 34 -2.70 12.09 1.53
CA ASP A 34 -1.99 13.02 2.43
C ASP A 34 -0.46 12.93 2.29
N ASP A 35 0.08 11.78 1.84
CA ASP A 35 1.53 11.58 1.69
C ASP A 35 2.02 11.88 0.26
N ASN A 36 1.10 12.10 -0.69
CA ASN A 36 1.41 12.25 -2.11
C ASN A 36 2.39 13.38 -2.38
N ASP A 37 2.17 14.54 -1.78
CA ASP A 37 2.97 15.73 -2.07
C ASP A 37 4.44 15.49 -1.67
N THR A 38 4.65 14.88 -0.51
CA THR A 38 5.98 14.50 -0.01
C THR A 38 6.64 13.45 -0.91
N ILE A 39 5.91 12.39 -1.26
CA ILE A 39 6.41 11.31 -2.12
C ILE A 39 6.75 11.85 -3.52
N LEU A 40 5.88 12.69 -4.09
CA LEU A 40 6.08 13.29 -5.41
C LEU A 40 7.26 14.25 -5.42
N ASN A 41 7.41 15.06 -4.38
CA ASN A 41 8.55 15.96 -4.23
C ASN A 41 9.86 15.17 -4.27
N PHE A 42 10.02 14.16 -3.40
CA PHE A 42 11.24 13.34 -3.36
C PHE A 42 11.44 12.51 -4.63
N THR A 43 10.37 12.05 -5.26
CA THR A 43 10.42 11.34 -6.54
C THR A 43 10.99 12.24 -7.64
N ASN A 44 10.54 13.49 -7.72
CA ASN A 44 11.01 14.46 -8.71
C ASN A 44 12.45 14.90 -8.44
N VAL A 45 12.81 15.15 -7.18
CA VAL A 45 14.20 15.44 -6.79
C VAL A 45 15.12 14.28 -7.17
N CYS A 46 14.75 13.03 -6.87
CA CYS A 46 15.55 11.87 -7.24
C CYS A 46 15.69 11.73 -8.76
N ALA A 47 14.62 11.96 -9.52
CA ALA A 47 14.67 11.94 -10.97
C ALA A 47 15.67 12.98 -11.51
N GLN A 48 15.67 14.20 -10.97
CA GLN A 48 16.62 15.26 -11.35
C GLN A 48 18.06 14.91 -10.99
N GLN A 49 18.30 14.36 -9.79
CA GLN A 49 19.63 13.89 -9.36
C GLN A 49 20.21 12.82 -10.31
N ARG A 50 19.35 12.06 -10.98
CA ARG A 50 19.71 11.03 -11.97
C ARG A 50 19.73 11.54 -13.41
N ASN A 51 19.70 12.85 -13.62
CA ASN A 51 19.60 13.49 -14.95
C ASN A 51 18.34 13.10 -15.73
N GLY A 52 17.27 12.71 -15.04
CA GLY A 52 15.95 12.47 -15.60
C GLY A 52 15.03 13.68 -15.45
N SER A 53 13.82 13.59 -16.03
CA SER A 53 12.81 14.64 -15.89
C SER A 53 12.15 14.57 -14.49
N GLY A 54 12.20 15.67 -13.74
CA GLY A 54 11.52 15.83 -12.45
C GLY A 54 10.18 16.53 -12.60
N ASP A 55 9.32 15.96 -13.45
CA ASP A 55 8.03 16.52 -13.85
C ASP A 55 6.88 15.53 -13.61
N VAL A 56 7.06 14.59 -12.68
CA VAL A 56 6.03 13.61 -12.30
C VAL A 56 4.86 14.34 -11.65
N THR A 57 3.68 14.14 -12.21
CA THR A 57 2.45 14.78 -11.74
C THR A 57 1.67 13.88 -10.78
N VAL A 58 0.78 14.49 -9.98
CA VAL A 58 -0.15 13.77 -9.10
C VAL A 58 -1.02 12.78 -9.87
N ALA A 59 -1.48 13.15 -11.08
CA ALA A 59 -2.30 12.28 -11.91
C ALA A 59 -1.53 11.01 -12.35
N GLU A 60 -0.28 11.16 -12.78
CA GLU A 60 0.56 10.03 -13.16
C GLU A 60 0.89 9.13 -11.97
N PHE A 61 1.10 9.72 -10.79
CA PHE A 61 1.29 8.96 -9.55
C PHE A 61 0.05 8.15 -9.18
N TYR A 62 -1.16 8.73 -9.29
CA TYR A 62 -2.38 7.95 -9.08
C TYR A 62 -2.57 6.85 -10.12
N CYS A 63 -2.17 7.07 -11.38
CA CYS A 63 -2.18 6.01 -12.39
C CYS A 63 -1.25 4.86 -11.99
N LEU A 64 -0.06 5.18 -11.45
CA LEU A 64 0.88 4.20 -10.92
C LEU A 64 0.24 3.39 -9.78
N ILE A 65 -0.25 4.08 -8.75
CA ILE A 65 -0.86 3.45 -7.57
C ILE A 65 -2.08 2.62 -7.97
N GLY A 66 -2.92 3.14 -8.86
CA GLY A 66 -4.08 2.42 -9.40
C GLY A 66 -3.66 1.14 -10.14
N ALA A 67 -2.64 1.19 -11.00
CA ALA A 67 -2.13 0.01 -11.69
C ALA A 67 -1.54 -1.04 -10.73
N LEU A 68 -0.90 -0.61 -9.63
CA LEU A 68 -0.29 -1.51 -8.65
C LEU A 68 -1.29 -2.12 -7.65
N LEU A 69 -2.23 -1.31 -7.15
CA LEU A 69 -3.11 -1.68 -6.02
C LEU A 69 -4.49 -2.17 -6.45
N SER A 70 -4.94 -1.88 -7.68
CA SER A 70 -6.27 -2.32 -8.12
C SER A 70 -6.41 -3.83 -8.21
N GLY A 71 -5.30 -4.59 -8.23
CA GLY A 71 -5.31 -6.04 -8.40
C GLY A 71 -5.94 -6.51 -9.73
N TYR A 72 -6.25 -5.57 -10.63
CA TYR A 72 -7.10 -5.79 -11.80
C TYR A 72 -6.47 -6.73 -12.82
N CYS A 73 -5.14 -6.75 -12.90
CA CYS A 73 -4.40 -7.57 -13.86
C CYS A 73 -3.18 -8.18 -13.17
N SER A 74 -3.30 -9.45 -12.77
CA SER A 74 -2.24 -10.24 -12.14
C SER A 74 -1.33 -10.84 -13.21
N VAL A 75 -0.60 -9.98 -13.92
CA VAL A 75 0.43 -10.42 -14.87
C VAL A 75 1.76 -10.62 -14.15
N PRO A 76 2.57 -11.64 -14.52
CA PRO A 76 3.85 -11.90 -13.87
C PRO A 76 4.84 -10.74 -13.94
N ARG A 77 4.76 -9.89 -14.99
CA ARG A 77 5.67 -8.76 -15.19
C ARG A 77 4.87 -7.51 -15.56
N LYS A 78 5.14 -6.40 -14.87
CA LYS A 78 4.45 -5.12 -15.10
C LYS A 78 4.52 -4.63 -16.56
N ARG A 79 5.62 -4.92 -17.28
CA ARG A 79 5.77 -4.53 -18.70
C ARG A 79 4.69 -5.15 -19.60
N MET A 80 4.07 -6.24 -19.16
CA MET A 80 3.04 -6.96 -19.91
C MET A 80 1.73 -6.17 -20.03
N TYR A 81 1.49 -5.17 -19.18
CA TYR A 81 0.31 -4.30 -19.32
C TYR A 81 0.20 -3.62 -20.69
N TRP A 82 1.32 -3.44 -21.40
CA TRP A 82 1.40 -2.83 -22.73
C TRP A 82 1.74 -3.83 -23.85
N GLU A 83 1.68 -5.13 -23.59
CA GLU A 83 1.77 -6.14 -24.65
C GLU A 83 0.49 -6.15 -25.50
N ASN A 84 0.58 -6.64 -26.73
CA ASN A 84 -0.57 -6.74 -27.64
C ASN A 84 -1.33 -8.08 -27.52
N LEU A 85 -0.96 -8.93 -26.55
CA LEU A 85 -1.61 -10.22 -26.33
C LEU A 85 -2.86 -10.04 -25.47
N GLU A 86 -3.93 -10.76 -25.80
CA GLU A 86 -5.25 -10.60 -25.18
C GLU A 86 -5.25 -10.97 -23.68
N ASP A 87 -4.41 -11.92 -23.28
CA ASP A 87 -4.29 -12.43 -21.91
C ASP A 87 -3.40 -11.55 -21.01
N THR A 88 -2.62 -10.63 -21.59
CA THR A 88 -1.64 -9.83 -20.84
C THR A 88 -1.86 -8.33 -20.95
N HIS A 89 -2.49 -7.87 -22.04
CA HIS A 89 -2.81 -6.48 -22.28
C HIS A 89 -3.80 -5.93 -21.25
N SER A 90 -3.46 -4.81 -20.62
CA SER A 90 -4.34 -4.10 -19.71
C SER A 90 -4.76 -2.76 -20.29
N SER A 91 -5.89 -2.75 -21.02
CA SER A 91 -6.46 -1.53 -21.61
C SER A 91 -6.59 -0.35 -20.62
N PRO A 92 -7.02 -0.54 -19.35
CA PRO A 92 -7.08 0.56 -18.39
C PRO A 92 -5.71 1.18 -18.08
N VAL A 93 -4.67 0.35 -17.95
CA VAL A 93 -3.32 0.84 -17.60
C VAL A 93 -2.64 1.43 -18.84
N SER A 94 -2.72 0.75 -19.99
CA SER A 94 -2.05 1.16 -21.22
C SER A 94 -2.58 2.48 -21.77
N ASN A 95 -3.88 2.74 -21.62
CA ASN A 95 -4.50 4.00 -22.00
C ASN A 95 -4.24 5.14 -20.99
N ALA A 96 -4.01 4.83 -19.71
CA ALA A 96 -3.82 5.85 -18.67
C ALA A 96 -2.39 6.41 -18.64
N ILE A 97 -1.38 5.58 -18.89
CA ILE A 97 0.03 6.01 -18.84
C ILE A 97 0.90 5.21 -19.81
N PHE A 98 1.84 5.88 -20.48
CA PHE A 98 2.80 5.22 -21.37
C PHE A 98 3.77 4.33 -20.59
N ARG A 99 4.14 3.19 -21.18
CA ARG A 99 5.06 2.20 -20.58
C ARG A 99 6.35 2.81 -20.04
N ASP A 100 7.03 3.61 -20.86
CA ASP A 100 8.35 4.14 -20.50
C ASP A 100 8.24 5.24 -19.44
N ARG A 101 7.12 5.98 -19.45
CA ARG A 101 6.80 6.95 -18.39
C ARG A 101 6.47 6.24 -17.07
N PHE A 102 5.69 5.17 -17.10
CA PHE A 102 5.43 4.32 -15.93
C PHE A 102 6.74 3.78 -15.34
N GLN A 103 7.65 3.28 -16.19
CA GLN A 103 8.94 2.77 -15.74
C GLN A 103 9.83 3.88 -15.17
N HIS A 104 9.81 5.07 -15.76
CA HIS A 104 10.52 6.26 -15.24
C HIS A 104 10.06 6.59 -13.82
N ILE A 105 8.75 6.66 -13.59
CA ILE A 105 8.20 6.95 -12.26
C ILE A 105 8.56 5.83 -11.28
N MET A 106 8.34 4.56 -11.66
CA MET A 106 8.70 3.40 -10.81
C MET A 106 10.17 3.39 -10.39
N ASN A 107 11.08 3.78 -11.28
CA ASN A 107 12.52 3.76 -11.01
C ASN A 107 12.97 4.89 -10.08
N ASN A 108 12.20 5.98 -10.02
CA ASN A 108 12.53 7.19 -9.27
C ASN A 108 11.60 7.40 -8.07
N LEU A 109 10.65 6.50 -7.80
CA LEU A 109 9.73 6.59 -6.67
C LEU A 109 10.50 6.64 -5.33
N HIS A 110 10.36 7.73 -4.58
CA HIS A 110 11.04 7.94 -3.29
C HIS A 110 10.07 8.47 -2.24
N CYS A 111 10.24 8.02 -1.00
CA CYS A 111 9.42 8.42 0.15
C CYS A 111 10.19 9.28 1.17
N ASN A 112 11.50 9.46 0.99
CA ASN A 112 12.34 10.24 1.86
C ASN A 112 13.46 10.92 1.06
N ASP A 113 14.07 11.95 1.66
CA ASP A 113 15.23 12.64 1.11
C ASP A 113 16.48 11.75 1.19
N ASN A 114 17.19 11.58 0.07
CA ASN A 114 18.43 10.80 0.03
C ASN A 114 19.61 11.54 0.70
N ASP A 115 19.55 12.87 0.79
CA ASP A 115 20.65 13.69 1.32
C ASP A 115 20.62 13.78 2.86
N HIS A 116 19.49 13.42 3.48
CA HIS A 116 19.26 13.53 4.92
C HIS A 116 18.68 12.22 5.51
N LEU A 117 19.29 11.08 5.18
CA LEU A 117 18.88 9.78 5.71
C LEU A 117 19.48 9.52 7.09
N ASP A 118 18.68 8.89 7.95
CA ASP A 118 19.18 8.24 9.15
C ASP A 118 19.97 6.98 8.76
N GLU A 119 21.28 7.02 8.99
CA GLU A 119 22.20 5.93 8.67
C GLU A 119 22.06 4.74 9.63
N ASP A 120 21.61 4.99 10.86
CA ASP A 120 21.43 3.95 11.88
C ASP A 120 20.17 3.11 11.59
N HIS A 121 19.21 3.67 10.85
CA HIS A 121 17.94 3.02 10.56
C HIS A 121 17.90 2.38 9.15
N ARG A 122 17.85 1.04 9.08
CA ARG A 122 17.94 0.29 7.81
C ARG A 122 16.83 0.57 6.81
N PHE A 123 15.67 1.02 7.29
CA PHE A 123 14.50 1.37 6.46
C PHE A 123 14.30 2.89 6.32
N SER A 124 15.33 3.70 6.56
CA SER A 124 15.24 5.18 6.53
C SER A 124 14.58 5.72 5.25
N LYS A 125 14.81 5.09 4.08
CA LYS A 125 14.21 5.49 2.80
C LYS A 125 12.69 5.40 2.71
N VAL A 126 12.07 4.51 3.49
CA VAL A 126 10.61 4.27 3.51
C VAL A 126 9.98 4.63 4.85
N ARG A 127 10.80 5.06 5.82
CA ARG A 127 10.37 5.34 7.18
C ARG A 127 9.25 6.39 7.26
N PRO A 128 9.30 7.53 6.53
CA PRO A 128 8.21 8.51 6.58
C PRO A 128 6.86 7.93 6.17
N LEU A 129 6.85 7.02 5.19
CA LEU A 129 5.62 6.34 4.77
C LEU A 129 5.11 5.39 5.86
N PHE A 130 5.99 4.66 6.54
CA PHE A 130 5.60 3.75 7.63
C PHE A 130 5.03 4.51 8.83
N ASP A 131 5.68 5.61 9.22
CA ASP A 131 5.23 6.41 10.36
C ASP A 131 3.88 7.06 10.07
N SER A 132 3.71 7.70 8.90
CA SER A 132 2.42 8.24 8.47
C SER A 132 1.33 7.16 8.40
N SER A 133 1.68 5.96 7.91
CA SER A 133 0.76 4.84 7.86
C SER A 133 0.29 4.40 9.25
N ASN A 134 1.22 4.30 10.20
CA ASN A 134 0.93 3.92 11.58
C ASN A 134 0.05 4.97 12.30
N GLU A 135 0.30 6.26 12.08
CA GLU A 135 -0.53 7.33 12.62
C GLU A 135 -1.98 7.21 12.14
N LYS A 136 -2.17 6.99 10.84
CA LYS A 136 -3.49 6.80 10.23
C LYS A 136 -4.16 5.52 10.71
N PHE A 137 -3.45 4.40 10.77
CA PHE A 137 -3.99 3.15 11.28
C PHE A 137 -4.49 3.29 12.72
N LEU A 138 -3.71 3.94 13.57
CA LEU A 138 -4.13 4.23 14.94
C LEU A 138 -5.37 5.14 14.97
N GLN A 139 -5.39 6.20 14.16
CA GLN A 139 -6.52 7.14 14.08
C GLN A 139 -7.83 6.45 13.66
N PHE A 140 -7.77 5.49 12.75
CA PHE A 140 -8.95 4.79 12.21
C PHE A 140 -9.22 3.44 12.91
N THR A 141 -8.49 3.12 13.98
CA THR A 141 -8.69 1.89 14.75
C THR A 141 -10.08 1.88 15.40
N PRO A 142 -10.86 0.79 15.25
CA PRO A 142 -12.15 0.64 15.92
C PRO A 142 -11.99 0.64 17.44
N MET A 143 -12.72 1.52 18.13
CA MET A 143 -12.56 1.82 19.56
C MET A 143 -12.95 0.67 20.52
N THR A 144 -13.53 -0.42 20.03
CA THR A 144 -14.02 -1.54 20.85
C THR A 144 -12.98 -2.63 21.14
N ASP A 145 -11.87 -2.65 20.41
CA ASP A 145 -10.95 -3.78 20.42
C ASP A 145 -9.60 -3.37 21.04
N ASN A 146 -9.54 -3.30 22.37
CA ASN A 146 -8.27 -3.13 23.11
C ASN A 146 -7.43 -4.42 23.18
N HIS A 147 -7.55 -5.29 22.18
CA HIS A 147 -6.81 -6.54 22.09
C HIS A 147 -5.81 -6.44 20.94
N CYS A 148 -4.62 -5.94 21.25
CA CYS A 148 -3.47 -6.10 20.37
C CYS A 148 -2.98 -7.53 20.51
N VAL A 149 -3.15 -8.35 19.47
CA VAL A 149 -2.45 -9.64 19.37
C VAL A 149 -1.12 -9.36 18.68
N PRO A 150 0.03 -9.38 19.38
CA PRO A 150 1.32 -9.28 18.72
C PRO A 150 1.51 -10.50 17.81
N TYR A 151 1.53 -10.29 16.49
CA TYR A 151 1.86 -11.36 15.55
C TYR A 151 3.38 -11.44 15.41
N TYR A 152 3.96 -12.53 15.92
CA TYR A 152 5.39 -12.77 15.85
C TYR A 152 5.76 -13.52 14.57
N GLY A 153 6.43 -12.86 13.63
CA GLY A 153 7.03 -13.54 12.47
C GLY A 153 8.25 -14.38 12.88
N GLN A 154 8.10 -15.53 13.51
CA GLN A 154 9.23 -16.45 13.66
C GLN A 154 9.67 -16.98 12.29
N PHE A 155 10.91 -17.46 12.15
CA PHE A 155 11.33 -18.18 10.94
C PHE A 155 10.46 -19.42 10.76
N ILE A 156 9.49 -19.36 9.86
CA ILE A 156 8.58 -20.47 9.59
C ILE A 156 9.23 -21.35 8.53
N ARG A 157 9.81 -22.49 8.95
CA ARG A 157 10.27 -23.53 8.03
C ARG A 157 9.09 -23.97 7.15
N GLY A 158 9.29 -23.97 5.83
CA GLY A 158 8.27 -24.39 4.87
C GLY A 158 7.50 -23.25 4.19
N LYS A 159 7.84 -21.98 4.44
CA LYS A 159 7.27 -20.88 3.64
C LYS A 159 7.64 -21.02 2.15
N PRO A 160 6.71 -20.69 1.23
CA PRO A 160 6.98 -20.73 -0.21
C PRO A 160 8.12 -19.80 -0.64
N ILE A 161 8.28 -18.66 0.05
CA ILE A 161 9.26 -17.63 -0.27
C ILE A 161 10.40 -17.68 0.76
N ARG A 162 11.63 -17.82 0.29
CA ARG A 162 12.83 -18.01 1.14
C ARG A 162 13.47 -16.71 1.62
N TRP A 163 13.30 -15.62 0.86
CA TRP A 163 13.87 -14.31 1.16
C TRP A 163 12.72 -13.30 1.23
N GLU A 164 12.42 -12.82 2.43
CA GLU A 164 11.28 -11.95 2.70
C GLU A 164 11.67 -10.79 3.61
N TYR A 165 10.94 -9.68 3.50
CA TYR A 165 10.90 -8.67 4.54
C TYR A 165 9.92 -9.11 5.62
N LYS A 166 10.27 -8.85 6.88
CA LYS A 166 9.45 -9.20 8.03
C LYS A 166 8.99 -7.94 8.74
N PHE A 167 7.73 -7.94 9.15
CA PHE A 167 7.13 -6.89 9.97
C PHE A 167 6.56 -7.50 11.25
N TRP A 168 6.68 -6.77 12.34
CA TRP A 168 5.87 -6.94 13.54
C TRP A 168 4.57 -6.21 13.31
N VAL A 169 3.44 -6.85 13.59
CA VAL A 169 2.12 -6.24 13.37
C VAL A 169 1.30 -6.39 14.64
N GLY A 170 0.82 -5.26 15.14
CA GLY A 170 -0.25 -5.19 16.14
C GLY A 170 -1.58 -5.02 15.41
N ALA A 171 -2.46 -6.00 15.54
CA ALA A 171 -3.78 -5.97 14.93
C ALA A 171 -4.88 -6.25 15.97
N THR A 172 -6.09 -5.78 15.68
CA THR A 172 -7.28 -6.07 16.47
C THR A 172 -7.77 -7.50 16.24
N SER A 173 -8.74 -7.97 17.05
CA SER A 173 -9.41 -9.26 16.84
C SER A 173 -10.13 -9.39 15.51
N PHE A 174 -10.54 -8.27 14.90
CA PHE A 174 -11.13 -8.24 13.56
C PHE A 174 -10.10 -8.04 12.44
N GLU A 175 -8.84 -8.39 12.69
CA GLU A 175 -7.74 -8.36 11.71
C GLU A 175 -7.44 -6.97 11.14
N TYR A 176 -7.84 -5.90 11.85
CA TYR A 176 -7.48 -4.54 11.48
C TYR A 176 -6.08 -4.22 12.00
N ILE A 177 -5.18 -3.76 11.13
CA ILE A 177 -3.82 -3.36 11.50
C ILE A 177 -3.89 -2.03 12.24
N VAL A 178 -3.40 -2.01 13.48
CA VAL A 178 -3.30 -0.82 14.33
C VAL A 178 -1.92 -0.18 14.19
N HIS A 179 -0.89 -1.03 14.16
CA HIS A 179 0.49 -0.60 14.07
C HIS A 179 1.33 -1.71 13.43
N PHE A 180 2.37 -1.33 12.70
CA PHE A 180 3.38 -2.26 12.25
C PHE A 180 4.78 -1.65 12.32
N GLU A 181 5.78 -2.51 12.51
CA GLU A 181 7.18 -2.10 12.56
C GLU A 181 8.05 -3.08 11.79
N SER A 182 9.03 -2.56 11.06
CA SER A 182 9.94 -3.35 10.24
C SER A 182 10.97 -4.09 11.10
N TYR A 183 11.16 -5.38 10.86
CA TYR A 183 12.20 -6.15 11.53
C TYR A 183 13.57 -5.84 10.93
N GLN A 184 14.51 -5.37 11.75
CA GLN A 184 15.82 -4.90 11.30
C GLN A 184 16.95 -5.93 11.46
N GLY A 185 16.62 -7.16 11.88
CA GLY A 185 17.60 -8.19 12.19
C GLY A 185 18.01 -8.16 13.65
N SER A 186 19.31 -8.29 13.93
CA SER A 186 19.85 -8.35 15.29
C SER A 186 19.78 -7.04 16.08
N SER A 187 19.48 -5.93 15.42
CA SER A 187 19.38 -4.59 16.01
C SER A 187 17.92 -4.18 16.34
N THR A 188 17.01 -5.15 16.41
CA THR A 188 15.61 -4.96 16.81
C THR A 188 15.39 -5.46 18.22
#